data_AF-A0A1G0SCS5-F1
#
_entry.id   AF-A0A1G0SCS5-F1
#
_cell.length_a   1.000
_cell.length_b   1.000
_cell.length_c   1.000
_cell.angle_alpha   90.00
_cell.angle_beta   90.00
_cell.angle_gamma   90.00
#
_symmetry.space_group_name_H-M   'P 1'
#
loop_
_entity.id
_entity.type
_entity.pdbx_description
1 polymer ?
#
loop_
_entity_poly.entity_id
_entity_poly.type
_entity_poly.pdbx_seq_one_letter_code
_entity_poly.pdbx_strand_id
1 'polypeptide(L)'
;MPVYELFSQVKFTGFGATGIQLFERPISIGVSQEVYFKGKLQAEIKVNKDIEAQLDFRGNSVDERVTLREFSAKFEYWERMKIEIGNLKQPFGTEQMVSDEDLEFIEESFINQQVSDFGYAVRSVSVMLYSKYKDEYGYFPFSYYFSLFKNNSLTSGLYARLSYHNDDFIYSVNYSFQSIGRDYPIKANAFCGDITFNPKNTKLSLEAFYVKNIEAVLENVVLNGDENIFAAGVKLLAAKIFDIDGRIIKGLEPVFLFGFFSPDINESEFHTLQFMPGLNIYFHDDVRLRLNYNKLLTKNRFNKKYSSINSLGIVELQVRF
;
A
#
# COMPACT_ATOMS: atom_id res chain seq x y z
N MET A 1 13.85 -27.68 38.52
CA MET A 1 14.34 -26.80 37.44
C MET A 1 14.31 -27.58 36.15
N PRO A 2 13.75 -27.00 35.09
CA PRO A 2 14.52 -26.83 33.89
C PRO A 2 14.62 -25.34 33.58
N VAL A 3 15.87 -24.87 33.53
CA VAL A 3 16.25 -23.60 32.94
C VAL A 3 16.17 -23.81 31.43
N TYR A 4 15.14 -23.26 30.79
CA TYR A 4 15.16 -23.06 29.34
C TYR A 4 15.74 -21.68 29.09
N GLU A 5 17.03 -21.62 28.77
CA GLU A 5 17.59 -20.46 28.09
C GLU A 5 16.91 -20.33 26.73
N LEU A 6 15.94 -19.42 26.63
CA LEU A 6 15.44 -18.88 25.38
C LEU A 6 15.81 -17.40 25.39
N PHE A 7 17.05 -17.07 25.02
CA PHE A 7 17.35 -15.70 24.64
C PHE A 7 16.48 -15.39 23.43
N SER A 8 15.46 -14.56 23.61
CA SER A 8 14.66 -14.00 22.53
C SER A 8 15.60 -13.36 21.53
N GLN A 9 15.65 -13.87 20.30
CA GLN A 9 16.41 -13.26 19.23
C GLN A 9 15.62 -12.04 18.76
N VAL A 10 16.21 -10.86 18.92
CA VAL A 10 15.66 -9.59 18.43
C VAL A 10 16.43 -9.20 17.18
N LYS A 11 15.71 -9.04 16.06
CA LYS A 11 16.25 -8.49 14.82
C LYS A 11 15.70 -7.09 14.64
N PHE A 12 16.58 -6.13 14.40
CA PHE A 12 16.21 -4.77 14.05
C PHE A 12 16.34 -4.59 12.54
N THR A 13 15.35 -3.94 11.95
CA THR A 13 15.39 -3.50 10.56
C THR A 13 14.80 -2.10 10.48
N GLY A 14 15.10 -1.36 9.42
CA GLY A 14 14.52 -0.04 9.26
C GLY A 14 15.00 0.71 8.04
N PHE A 15 14.62 1.98 8.00
CA PHE A 15 15.16 2.90 7.03
C PHE A 15 15.16 4.33 7.55
N GLY A 16 16.05 5.15 6.99
CA GLY A 16 16.00 6.60 7.06
C GLY A 16 15.92 7.18 5.66
N ALA A 17 15.14 8.23 5.49
CA ALA A 17 15.01 8.92 4.22
C ALA A 17 14.94 10.44 4.40
N THR A 18 15.53 11.16 3.45
CA THR A 18 15.45 12.62 3.36
C THR A 18 15.14 13.00 1.92
N GLY A 19 14.26 13.98 1.72
CA GLY A 19 13.84 14.35 0.39
C GLY A 19 13.30 15.77 0.27
N ILE A 20 12.99 16.11 -0.98
CA ILE A 20 12.42 17.39 -1.39
C ILE A 20 11.16 17.09 -2.19
N GLN A 21 10.06 17.75 -1.84
CA GLN A 21 8.78 17.73 -2.55
C GLN A 21 8.56 19.05 -3.28
N LEU A 22 8.05 18.99 -4.50
CA LEU A 22 7.73 20.11 -5.38
C LEU A 22 6.26 20.00 -5.79
N PHE A 23 5.43 20.94 -5.32
CA PHE A 23 3.98 20.87 -5.52
C PHE A 23 3.50 21.80 -6.62
N GLU A 24 2.59 21.31 -7.46
CA GLU A 24 1.74 22.16 -8.29
C GLU A 24 0.51 22.61 -7.48
N ARG A 25 0.56 23.85 -6.97
CA ARG A 25 -0.56 24.51 -6.27
C ARG A 25 -1.36 25.41 -7.22
N PRO A 26 -2.57 25.88 -6.82
CA PRO A 26 -3.32 26.87 -7.59
C PRO A 26 -2.45 28.09 -7.96
N ILE A 27 -2.70 28.68 -9.14
CA ILE A 27 -1.87 29.72 -9.79
C ILE A 27 -1.54 30.90 -8.85
N SER A 28 -2.38 31.20 -7.87
CA SER A 28 -2.18 32.27 -6.89
C SER A 28 -1.03 32.03 -5.91
N ILE A 29 -0.55 30.79 -5.75
CA ILE A 29 0.45 30.39 -4.74
C ILE A 29 1.78 29.95 -5.40
N GLY A 30 1.79 29.61 -6.70
CA GLY A 30 3.00 29.21 -7.43
C GLY A 30 3.52 27.81 -7.05
N VAL A 31 4.78 27.51 -7.41
CA VAL A 31 5.45 26.25 -7.03
C VAL A 31 5.95 26.38 -5.60
N SER A 32 5.54 25.47 -4.72
CA SER A 32 6.06 25.37 -3.36
C SER A 32 7.03 24.20 -3.25
N GLN A 33 8.09 24.38 -2.48
CA GLN A 33 9.07 23.35 -2.16
C GLN A 33 9.03 23.06 -0.66
N GLU A 34 9.03 21.80 -0.29
CA GLU A 34 9.11 21.35 1.10
C GLU A 34 10.22 20.30 1.24
N VAL A 35 11.01 20.41 2.30
CA VAL A 35 12.01 19.40 2.68
C VAL A 35 11.37 18.51 3.72
N TYR A 36 11.58 17.20 3.62
CA TYR A 36 11.08 16.26 4.61
C TYR A 36 12.12 15.21 4.98
N PHE A 37 11.96 14.65 6.16
CA PHE A 37 12.67 13.48 6.64
C PHE A 37 11.67 12.49 7.22
N LYS A 38 11.89 11.20 6.98
CA LYS A 38 11.07 10.11 7.52
C LYS A 38 11.93 8.92 7.87
N GLY A 39 11.45 8.09 8.77
CA GLY A 39 12.17 6.90 9.18
C GLY A 39 11.27 5.84 9.77
N LYS A 40 11.80 4.62 9.76
CA LYS A 40 11.19 3.42 10.32
C LYS A 40 12.21 2.69 11.19
N LEU A 41 11.76 2.22 12.34
CA LEU A 41 12.46 1.24 13.16
C LEU A 41 11.51 0.08 13.45
N GLN A 42 11.88 -1.11 13.00
CA GLN A 42 11.16 -2.35 13.22
C GLN A 42 11.99 -3.28 14.10
N ALA A 43 11.32 -3.91 15.06
CA ALA A 43 11.89 -4.97 15.90
C ALA A 43 11.06 -6.25 15.73
N GLU A 44 11.71 -7.30 15.27
CA GLU A 44 11.17 -8.66 15.19
C GLU A 44 11.71 -9.47 16.36
N ILE A 45 10.82 -9.94 17.23
CA ILE A 45 11.15 -10.64 18.48
C ILE A 45 10.69 -12.09 18.34
N LYS A 46 11.64 -13.01 18.17
CA LYS A 46 11.35 -14.46 18.21
C LYS A 46 11.22 -14.91 19.66
N VAL A 47 10.00 -15.22 20.07
CA VAL A 47 9.71 -15.74 21.41
C VAL A 47 10.07 -17.22 21.48
N ASN A 48 9.68 -17.98 20.46
CA ASN A 48 10.08 -19.37 20.24
C ASN A 48 9.95 -19.72 18.75
N LYS A 49 10.00 -21.00 18.39
CA LYS A 49 9.91 -21.46 16.99
C LYS A 49 8.54 -21.19 16.32
N ASP A 50 7.49 -21.04 17.10
CA ASP A 50 6.10 -20.93 16.62
C ASP A 50 5.51 -19.53 16.88
N ILE A 51 6.18 -18.68 17.67
CA ILE A 51 5.67 -17.37 18.09
C ILE A 51 6.70 -16.26 17.81
N GLU A 52 6.26 -15.26 17.06
CA GLU A 52 7.02 -14.07 16.67
C GLU A 52 6.18 -12.82 16.99
N ALA A 53 6.79 -11.80 17.56
CA ALA A 53 6.16 -10.50 17.77
C ALA A 53 6.87 -9.44 16.94
N GLN A 54 6.12 -8.45 16.45
CA GLN A 54 6.65 -7.34 15.67
C GLN A 54 6.23 -6.00 16.27
N LEU A 55 7.17 -5.07 16.31
CA LEU A 55 6.97 -3.66 16.62
C LEU A 55 7.46 -2.84 15.42
N ASP A 56 6.65 -1.94 14.88
CA ASP A 56 7.00 -1.02 13.78
C ASP A 56 6.73 0.41 14.23
N PHE A 57 7.79 1.19 14.45
CA PHE A 57 7.73 2.60 14.74
C PHE A 57 8.05 3.40 13.48
N ARG A 58 7.22 4.40 13.16
CA ARG A 58 7.47 5.31 12.05
C ARG A 58 7.32 6.75 12.47
N GLY A 59 8.21 7.60 11.97
CA GLY A 59 8.17 9.04 12.16
C GLY A 59 8.39 9.77 10.85
N ASN A 60 7.79 10.95 10.74
CA ASN A 60 8.04 11.87 9.63
C ASN A 60 8.03 13.32 10.13
N SER A 61 8.72 14.20 9.39
CA SER A 61 8.86 15.61 9.72
C SER A 61 7.60 16.44 9.52
N VAL A 62 6.66 15.95 8.70
CA VAL A 62 5.43 16.67 8.34
C VAL A 62 4.42 16.60 9.49
N ASP A 63 4.28 15.44 10.10
CA ASP A 63 3.36 15.19 11.22
C ASP A 63 3.99 15.49 12.60
N GLU A 64 5.29 15.76 12.65
CA GLU A 64 6.08 16.04 13.87
C GLU A 64 5.89 14.99 14.98
N ARG A 65 5.63 13.73 14.62
CA ARG A 65 5.34 12.65 15.58
C ARG A 65 5.94 11.31 15.18
N VAL A 66 6.18 10.49 16.20
CA VAL A 66 6.48 9.07 16.04
C VAL A 66 5.24 8.27 16.39
N THR A 67 4.91 7.30 15.54
CA THR A 67 3.74 6.44 15.67
C THR A 67 4.17 4.99 15.79
N LEU A 68 3.56 4.26 16.72
CA LEU A 68 3.59 2.79 16.71
C LEU A 68 2.62 2.34 15.61
N ARG A 69 3.15 2.16 14.40
CA ARG A 69 2.35 1.86 13.21
C ARG A 69 1.92 0.39 13.17
N GLU A 70 2.68 -0.51 13.80
CA GLU A 70 2.30 -1.91 13.96
C GLU A 70 2.76 -2.44 15.31
N PHE A 71 1.85 -3.15 15.96
CA PHE A 71 2.18 -4.14 16.97
C PHE A 71 1.37 -5.38 16.66
N SER A 72 2.06 -6.50 16.45
CA SER A 72 1.45 -7.75 16.06
C SER A 72 2.17 -8.94 16.69
N ALA A 73 1.42 -10.01 16.89
CA ALA A 73 1.93 -11.32 17.27
C ALA A 73 1.46 -12.35 16.26
N LYS A 74 2.40 -13.14 15.78
CA LYS A 74 2.23 -14.16 14.77
C LYS A 74 2.48 -15.53 15.38
N PHE A 75 1.59 -16.45 15.06
CA PHE A 75 1.53 -17.81 15.54
C PHE A 75 1.59 -18.75 14.35
N GLU A 76 2.63 -19.56 14.27
CA GLU A 76 2.77 -20.62 13.26
C GLU A 76 2.10 -21.89 13.81
N TYR A 77 0.91 -22.20 13.29
CA TYR A 77 0.17 -23.40 13.74
C TYR A 77 0.62 -24.65 12.99
N TRP A 78 0.80 -24.52 11.68
CA TRP A 78 1.48 -25.47 10.82
C TRP A 78 2.16 -24.68 9.67
N GLU A 79 2.93 -25.36 8.82
CA GLU A 79 3.69 -24.73 7.75
C GLU A 79 2.86 -23.80 6.82
N ARG A 80 1.57 -24.12 6.63
CA ARG A 80 0.67 -23.48 5.65
C ARG A 80 -0.50 -22.71 6.27
N MET A 81 -0.41 -22.33 7.54
CA MET A 81 -1.45 -21.58 8.25
C MET A 81 -0.81 -20.89 9.43
N LYS A 82 -0.81 -19.57 9.30
CA LYS A 82 -0.31 -18.63 10.28
C LYS A 82 -1.49 -17.82 10.75
N ILE A 83 -1.52 -17.56 12.04
CA ILE A 83 -2.49 -16.65 12.64
C ILE A 83 -1.70 -15.44 13.10
N GLU A 84 -2.14 -14.25 12.73
CA GLU A 84 -1.53 -13.01 13.16
C GLU A 84 -2.58 -12.09 13.77
N ILE A 85 -2.24 -11.49 14.90
CA ILE A 85 -3.17 -10.71 15.72
C ILE A 85 -2.48 -9.40 16.07
N GLY A 86 -3.14 -8.28 15.82
CA GLY A 86 -2.57 -6.97 16.11
C GLY A 86 -3.11 -5.88 15.20
N ASN A 87 -2.38 -4.78 15.08
CA ASN A 87 -2.70 -3.71 14.14
C ASN A 87 -2.12 -4.01 12.75
N LEU A 88 -2.84 -4.78 11.94
CA LEU A 88 -2.33 -5.39 10.71
C LEU A 88 -2.72 -4.61 9.47
N LYS A 89 -1.89 -4.68 8.42
CA LYS A 89 -2.22 -4.19 7.07
C LYS A 89 -3.33 -5.04 6.46
N GLN A 90 -4.38 -4.40 5.95
CA GLN A 90 -5.47 -5.09 5.27
C GLN A 90 -5.01 -5.54 3.88
N PRO A 91 -5.16 -6.82 3.51
CA PRO A 91 -4.57 -7.38 2.29
C PRO A 91 -5.45 -7.09 1.08
N PHE A 92 -5.49 -5.84 0.62
CA PHE A 92 -6.38 -5.38 -0.46
C PHE A 92 -5.61 -4.61 -1.54
N GLY A 93 -5.35 -5.26 -2.68
CA GLY A 93 -4.50 -4.73 -3.75
C GLY A 93 -3.02 -5.12 -3.57
N THR A 94 -2.26 -5.20 -4.66
CA THR A 94 -0.87 -5.71 -4.62
C THR A 94 0.11 -4.65 -4.13
N GLU A 95 -0.04 -3.40 -4.56
CA GLU A 95 0.72 -2.27 -3.99
C GLU A 95 0.57 -2.20 -2.46
N GLN A 96 -0.64 -2.40 -1.95
CA GLN A 96 -0.90 -2.48 -0.51
C GLN A 96 -0.20 -3.66 0.18
N MET A 97 0.24 -4.70 -0.52
CA MET A 97 1.00 -5.79 0.12
C MET A 97 2.51 -5.50 0.21
N VAL A 98 2.99 -4.49 -0.51
CA VAL A 98 4.40 -4.07 -0.49
C VAL A 98 4.62 -3.12 0.68
N SER A 99 5.77 -3.24 1.34
CA SER A 99 6.20 -2.29 2.38
C SER A 99 6.56 -0.95 1.75
N ASP A 100 6.21 0.17 2.39
CA ASP A 100 6.46 1.52 1.85
C ASP A 100 7.93 1.72 1.44
N GLU A 101 8.87 1.13 2.17
CA GLU A 101 10.30 1.20 1.88
C GLU A 101 10.75 0.42 0.64
N ASP A 102 9.96 -0.56 0.20
CA ASP A 102 10.25 -1.48 -0.90
C ASP A 102 9.44 -1.12 -2.16
N LEU A 103 8.53 -0.15 -2.07
CA LEU A 103 7.84 0.37 -3.24
C LEU A 103 8.83 0.86 -4.31
N GLU A 104 8.45 0.65 -5.56
CA GLU A 104 9.19 1.18 -6.72
C GLU A 104 9.13 2.70 -6.76
N PHE A 105 8.06 3.30 -6.24
CA PHE A 105 7.89 4.73 -6.08
C PHE A 105 7.99 5.17 -4.61
N ILE A 106 8.34 6.44 -4.39
CA ILE A 106 8.37 7.11 -3.08
C ILE A 106 6.99 7.18 -2.41
N GLU A 107 5.94 7.30 -3.21
CA GLU A 107 4.55 7.38 -2.77
C GLU A 107 3.73 6.31 -3.48
N GLU A 108 2.67 5.87 -2.80
CA GLU A 108 1.67 4.98 -3.39
C GLU A 108 0.90 5.68 -4.52
N SER A 109 0.36 4.91 -5.45
CA SER A 109 -0.51 5.41 -6.50
C SER A 109 -1.72 6.16 -5.95
N PHE A 110 -2.23 7.11 -6.73
CA PHE A 110 -3.42 7.89 -6.36
C PHE A 110 -4.62 6.97 -6.10
N ILE A 111 -4.77 5.91 -6.89
CA ILE A 111 -5.85 4.93 -6.72
C ILE A 111 -5.73 4.21 -5.36
N ASN A 112 -4.51 3.81 -4.95
CA ASN A 112 -4.32 3.15 -3.65
C ASN A 112 -4.60 4.10 -2.48
N GLN A 113 -4.19 5.37 -2.60
CA GLN A 113 -4.51 6.41 -1.63
C GLN A 113 -6.03 6.58 -1.49
N GLN A 114 -6.78 6.73 -2.59
CA GLN A 114 -8.24 6.85 -2.56
C GLN A 114 -8.93 5.61 -1.96
N VAL A 115 -8.47 4.41 -2.33
CA VAL A 115 -8.98 3.15 -1.76
C VAL A 115 -8.67 3.04 -0.25
N SER A 116 -7.53 3.59 0.20
CA SER A 116 -7.17 3.72 1.62
C SER A 116 -8.06 4.74 2.34
N ASP A 117 -8.34 5.89 1.74
CA ASP A 117 -9.24 6.92 2.28
C ASP A 117 -10.66 6.38 2.47
N PHE A 118 -11.13 5.52 1.56
CA PHE A 118 -12.40 4.79 1.70
C PHE A 118 -12.35 3.68 2.76
N GLY A 119 -11.18 3.41 3.35
CA GLY A 119 -10.99 2.44 4.42
C GLY A 119 -10.67 1.02 3.97
N TYR A 120 -10.38 0.78 2.68
CA TYR A 120 -10.14 -0.58 2.16
C TYR A 120 -8.69 -1.01 2.18
N ALA A 121 -7.76 -0.05 2.10
CA ALA A 121 -6.31 -0.28 2.09
C ALA A 121 -5.64 0.32 3.34
N VAL A 122 -6.21 0.06 4.53
CA VAL A 122 -5.71 0.63 5.80
C VAL A 122 -5.07 -0.42 6.72
N ARG A 123 -4.63 0.03 7.90
CA ARG A 123 -4.30 -0.85 9.03
C ARG A 123 -5.43 -0.85 10.06
N SER A 124 -5.67 -1.99 10.68
CA SER A 124 -6.70 -2.15 11.71
C SER A 124 -6.35 -3.24 12.72
N VAL A 125 -6.95 -3.16 13.91
CA VAL A 125 -6.91 -4.27 14.87
C VAL A 125 -7.63 -5.45 14.25
N SER A 126 -6.88 -6.52 13.99
CA SER A 126 -7.34 -7.64 13.17
C SER A 126 -6.83 -8.97 13.71
N VAL A 127 -7.58 -10.03 13.39
CA VAL A 127 -7.14 -11.42 13.46
C VAL A 127 -7.09 -11.94 12.04
N MET A 128 -5.89 -12.29 11.57
CA MET A 128 -5.66 -12.72 10.20
C MET A 128 -5.15 -14.16 10.17
N LEU A 129 -5.86 -15.01 9.43
CA LEU A 129 -5.43 -16.33 9.01
C LEU A 129 -4.79 -16.23 7.63
N TYR A 130 -3.56 -16.70 7.46
CA TYR A 130 -2.92 -16.64 6.15
C TYR A 130 -1.91 -17.75 5.87
N SER A 131 -1.61 -17.92 4.58
CA SER A 131 -0.48 -18.67 4.07
C SER A 131 0.14 -17.93 2.90
N LYS A 132 1.47 -17.91 2.85
CA LYS A 132 2.24 -17.37 1.73
C LYS A 132 2.83 -18.52 0.93
N TYR A 133 2.65 -18.50 -0.38
CA TYR A 133 3.32 -19.41 -1.30
C TYR A 133 4.84 -19.38 -1.11
N LYS A 134 5.46 -20.55 -1.25
CA LYS A 134 6.91 -20.76 -1.33
C LYS A 134 7.17 -21.78 -2.42
N ASP A 135 8.25 -21.61 -3.18
CA ASP A 135 8.62 -22.53 -4.28
C ASP A 135 8.78 -23.97 -3.80
N GLU A 136 9.26 -24.16 -2.58
CA GLU A 136 9.40 -25.46 -1.92
C GLU A 136 8.07 -26.22 -1.79
N TYR A 137 6.91 -25.55 -1.89
CA TYR A 137 5.60 -26.17 -1.70
C TYR A 137 5.07 -26.94 -2.90
N GLY A 138 5.61 -26.70 -4.11
CA GLY A 138 5.44 -27.45 -5.37
C GLY A 138 4.02 -27.78 -5.86
N TYR A 139 3.18 -28.38 -5.01
CA TYR A 139 1.82 -28.83 -5.24
C TYR A 139 0.74 -27.87 -4.71
N PHE A 140 1.13 -26.79 -4.01
CA PHE A 140 0.20 -25.79 -3.48
C PHE A 140 0.57 -24.38 -3.94
N PRO A 141 0.24 -24.02 -5.19
CA PRO A 141 0.61 -22.74 -5.82
C PRO A 141 -0.28 -21.56 -5.35
N PHE A 142 -0.65 -21.52 -4.07
CA PHE A 142 -1.61 -20.54 -3.56
C PHE A 142 -1.10 -19.80 -2.33
N SER A 143 -1.36 -18.48 -2.30
CA SER A 143 -1.38 -17.68 -1.07
C SER A 143 -2.82 -17.35 -0.71
N TYR A 144 -3.13 -17.27 0.58
CA TYR A 144 -4.43 -16.81 1.04
C TYR A 144 -4.30 -15.95 2.28
N TYR A 145 -5.23 -15.00 2.44
CA TYR A 145 -5.36 -14.15 3.62
C TYR A 145 -6.84 -13.96 3.93
N PHE A 146 -7.25 -14.30 5.15
CA PHE A 146 -8.58 -14.07 5.67
C PHE A 146 -8.47 -13.30 6.97
N SER A 147 -9.05 -12.12 7.03
CA SER A 147 -8.90 -11.22 8.17
C SER A 147 -10.26 -10.77 8.68
N LEU A 148 -10.47 -10.84 9.99
CA LEU A 148 -11.56 -10.14 10.68
C LEU A 148 -10.97 -8.91 11.35
N PHE A 149 -11.62 -7.76 11.20
CA PHE A 149 -11.08 -6.51 11.72
C PHE A 149 -12.11 -5.62 12.40
N LYS A 150 -11.59 -4.74 13.26
CA LYS A 150 -12.31 -3.62 13.84
C LYS A 150 -11.37 -2.41 13.91
N ASN A 151 -11.89 -1.21 13.65
CA ASN A 151 -11.15 0.03 13.79
C ASN A 151 -11.84 1.00 14.78
N ASN A 152 -11.16 2.11 15.08
CA ASN A 152 -11.63 3.13 16.02
C ASN A 152 -12.82 3.95 15.49
N SER A 153 -13.16 3.82 14.20
CA SER A 153 -14.28 4.52 13.56
C SER A 153 -15.62 3.78 13.67
N LEU A 154 -15.70 2.77 14.55
CA LEU A 154 -16.82 1.83 14.65
C LEU A 154 -17.04 1.00 13.38
N THR A 155 -16.04 0.92 12.51
CA THR A 155 -16.05 0.02 11.36
C THR A 155 -15.55 -1.34 11.77
N SER A 156 -16.28 -2.37 11.36
CA SER A 156 -15.89 -3.76 11.50
C SER A 156 -16.16 -4.50 10.20
N GLY A 157 -15.46 -5.60 9.97
CA GLY A 157 -15.64 -6.29 8.72
C GLY A 157 -14.68 -7.44 8.52
N LEU A 158 -14.55 -7.84 7.27
CA LEU A 158 -13.64 -8.89 6.86
C LEU A 158 -12.93 -8.55 5.55
N TYR A 159 -11.77 -9.18 5.39
CA TYR A 159 -11.04 -9.22 4.12
C TYR A 159 -10.77 -10.67 3.75
N ALA A 160 -10.84 -10.93 2.46
CA ALA A 160 -10.39 -12.17 1.86
C ALA A 160 -9.51 -11.84 0.65
N ARG A 161 -8.31 -12.42 0.58
CA ARG A 161 -7.45 -12.40 -0.60
C ARG A 161 -7.00 -13.80 -0.93
N LEU A 162 -7.08 -14.15 -2.21
CA LEU A 162 -6.56 -15.39 -2.76
C LEU A 162 -5.63 -15.05 -3.92
N SER A 163 -4.45 -15.67 -3.95
CA SER A 163 -3.48 -15.51 -5.04
C SER A 163 -3.06 -16.87 -5.56
N TYR A 164 -3.03 -17.02 -6.88
CA TYR A 164 -2.49 -18.18 -7.59
C TYR A 164 -1.14 -17.80 -8.22
N HIS A 165 -0.13 -18.64 -8.03
CA HIS A 165 1.25 -18.43 -8.50
C HIS A 165 1.56 -19.43 -9.61
N ASN A 166 2.03 -18.93 -10.75
CA ASN A 166 2.37 -19.72 -11.92
C ASN A 166 3.64 -19.16 -12.56
N ASP A 167 4.78 -19.74 -12.20
CA ASP A 167 6.11 -19.23 -12.53
C ASP A 167 6.23 -17.75 -12.12
N ASP A 168 6.58 -16.88 -13.07
CA ASP A 168 6.72 -15.43 -12.85
C ASP A 168 5.37 -14.69 -12.74
N PHE A 169 4.24 -15.38 -12.94
CA PHE A 169 2.91 -14.78 -12.89
C PHE A 169 2.22 -15.02 -11.54
N ILE A 170 1.60 -13.96 -11.02
CA ILE A 170 0.75 -14.00 -9.83
C ILE A 170 -0.60 -13.39 -10.20
N TYR A 171 -1.67 -14.13 -9.94
CA TYR A 171 -3.04 -13.69 -10.15
C TYR A 171 -3.70 -13.60 -8.78
N SER A 172 -4.26 -12.45 -8.40
CA SER A 172 -5.02 -12.36 -7.14
C SER A 172 -6.41 -11.79 -7.31
N VAL A 173 -7.28 -12.20 -6.40
CA VAL A 173 -8.60 -11.62 -6.19
C VAL A 173 -8.75 -11.28 -4.71
N ASN A 174 -9.36 -10.13 -4.46
CA ASN A 174 -9.54 -9.57 -3.13
C ASN A 174 -11.02 -9.19 -2.97
N TYR A 175 -11.55 -9.44 -1.78
CA TYR A 175 -12.87 -9.01 -1.36
C TYR A 175 -12.79 -8.37 0.03
N SER A 176 -13.51 -7.27 0.21
CA SER A 176 -13.69 -6.62 1.49
C SER A 176 -15.18 -6.39 1.75
N PHE A 177 -15.59 -6.68 2.97
CA PHE A 177 -16.87 -6.25 3.51
C PHE A 177 -16.62 -5.39 4.73
N GLN A 178 -17.33 -4.26 4.80
CA GLN A 178 -17.29 -3.35 5.93
C GLN A 178 -18.70 -3.00 6.39
N SER A 179 -18.87 -2.96 7.69
CA SER A 179 -20.05 -2.46 8.38
C SER A 179 -19.62 -1.31 9.27
N ILE A 180 -20.11 -0.11 8.97
CA ILE A 180 -19.82 1.11 9.72
C ILE A 180 -21.01 1.36 10.67
N GLY A 181 -20.78 1.21 11.97
CA GLY A 181 -21.79 1.46 12.99
C GLY A 181 -21.80 2.92 13.41
N ARG A 182 -22.81 3.70 13.00
CA ARG A 182 -23.12 5.05 13.50
C ARG A 182 -24.64 5.26 13.46
N ASP A 183 -25.09 6.50 13.64
CA ASP A 183 -26.49 6.93 13.46
C ASP A 183 -27.04 6.55 12.07
N TYR A 184 -26.16 6.45 11.06
CA TYR A 184 -26.46 5.97 9.72
C TYR A 184 -25.60 4.73 9.40
N PRO A 185 -26.13 3.51 9.57
CA PRO A 185 -25.36 2.29 9.37
C PRO A 185 -25.09 2.05 7.89
N ILE A 186 -23.81 2.06 7.48
CA ILE A 186 -23.42 1.82 6.10
C ILE A 186 -22.81 0.42 5.98
N LYS A 187 -23.30 -0.34 5.00
CA LYS A 187 -22.66 -1.57 4.53
C LYS A 187 -21.95 -1.30 3.22
N ALA A 188 -20.70 -1.74 3.14
CA ALA A 188 -19.83 -1.45 2.03
C ALA A 188 -19.10 -2.72 1.57
N ASN A 189 -19.01 -2.88 0.25
CA ASN A 189 -18.31 -3.99 -0.38
C ASN A 189 -17.26 -3.43 -1.32
N ALA A 190 -16.14 -4.13 -1.44
CA ALA A 190 -15.09 -3.79 -2.38
C ALA A 190 -14.44 -5.04 -2.96
N PHE A 191 -14.06 -4.95 -4.23
CA PHE A 191 -13.39 -5.98 -4.99
C PHE A 191 -12.12 -5.42 -5.60
N CYS A 192 -11.07 -6.22 -5.63
CA CYS A 192 -9.85 -5.92 -6.37
C CYS A 192 -9.35 -7.19 -7.07
N GLY A 193 -9.02 -7.07 -8.36
CA GLY A 193 -8.35 -8.11 -9.12
C GLY A 193 -7.00 -7.61 -9.60
N ASP A 194 -5.97 -8.44 -9.49
CA ASP A 194 -4.61 -8.06 -9.87
C ASP A 194 -3.87 -9.18 -10.58
N ILE A 195 -3.03 -8.78 -11.54
CA ILE A 195 -2.11 -9.66 -12.28
C ILE A 195 -0.73 -9.03 -12.20
N THR A 196 0.23 -9.77 -11.67
CA THR A 196 1.63 -9.35 -11.60
C THR A 196 2.50 -10.34 -12.35
N PHE A 197 3.33 -9.84 -13.26
CA PHE A 197 4.40 -10.57 -13.93
C PHE A 197 5.74 -10.05 -13.39
N ASN A 198 6.50 -10.92 -12.72
CA ASN A 198 7.68 -10.53 -11.97
C ASN A 198 8.90 -11.45 -12.24
N PRO A 199 9.36 -11.56 -13.50
CA PRO A 199 10.60 -12.25 -13.80
C PRO A 199 11.80 -11.50 -13.21
N LYS A 200 12.97 -12.13 -13.22
CA LYS A 200 14.21 -11.50 -12.72
C LYS A 200 14.40 -10.09 -13.29
N ASN A 201 14.57 -9.10 -12.41
CA ASN A 201 14.84 -7.68 -12.72
C ASN A 201 13.74 -6.94 -13.49
N THR A 202 12.53 -7.49 -13.64
CA THR A 202 11.41 -6.77 -14.29
C THR A 202 10.11 -7.02 -13.54
N LYS A 203 9.31 -5.97 -13.36
CA LYS A 203 7.98 -6.05 -12.76
C LYS A 203 6.96 -5.38 -13.66
N LEU A 204 5.88 -6.07 -13.95
CA LEU A 204 4.69 -5.53 -14.59
C LEU A 204 3.49 -5.90 -13.71
N SER A 205 2.68 -4.92 -13.31
CA SER A 205 1.49 -5.18 -12.48
C SER A 205 0.29 -4.42 -13.04
N LEU A 206 -0.83 -5.11 -13.19
CA LEU A 206 -2.13 -4.55 -13.53
C LEU A 206 -3.06 -4.80 -12.34
N GLU A 207 -3.62 -3.76 -11.76
CA GLU A 207 -4.60 -3.87 -10.66
C GLU A 207 -5.87 -3.11 -11.01
N ALA A 208 -7.02 -3.71 -10.77
CA ALA A 208 -8.33 -3.11 -10.96
C ALA A 208 -9.14 -3.17 -9.66
N PHE A 209 -9.90 -2.10 -9.41
CA PHE A 209 -10.66 -1.88 -8.19
C PHE A 209 -12.11 -1.53 -8.54
N TYR A 210 -13.04 -2.09 -7.77
CA TYR A 210 -14.45 -1.71 -7.77
C TYR A 210 -14.91 -1.66 -6.31
N VAL A 211 -15.12 -0.45 -5.79
CA VAL A 211 -15.26 -0.20 -4.36
C VAL A 211 -16.43 0.74 -4.09
N LYS A 212 -17.11 0.58 -2.97
CA LYS A 212 -18.12 1.57 -2.55
C LYS A 212 -17.40 2.82 -2.03
N ASN A 213 -17.74 3.99 -2.56
CA ASN A 213 -17.14 5.26 -2.14
C ASN A 213 -17.78 5.71 -0.82
N ILE A 214 -17.20 5.28 0.29
CA ILE A 214 -17.75 5.52 1.64
C ILE A 214 -17.79 7.02 1.96
N GLU A 215 -16.79 7.79 1.53
CA GLU A 215 -16.72 9.24 1.77
C GLU A 215 -17.88 9.96 1.08
N ALA A 216 -18.08 9.71 -0.23
CA ALA A 216 -19.19 10.30 -0.97
C ALA A 216 -20.55 9.84 -0.43
N VAL A 217 -20.67 8.59 0.01
CA VAL A 217 -21.89 8.09 0.66
C VAL A 217 -22.14 8.84 1.97
N LEU A 218 -21.14 9.04 2.82
CA LEU A 218 -21.30 9.79 4.07
C LEU A 218 -21.71 11.25 3.82
N GLU A 219 -21.16 11.90 2.79
CA GLU A 219 -21.57 13.26 2.39
C GLU A 219 -23.02 13.30 1.86
N ASN A 220 -23.46 12.29 1.11
CA ASN A 220 -24.76 12.29 0.43
C ASN A 220 -25.90 11.65 1.24
N VAL A 221 -25.63 10.75 2.18
CA VAL A 221 -26.67 10.13 3.04
C VAL A 221 -27.36 11.19 3.90
N VAL A 222 -26.61 12.20 4.35
CA VAL A 222 -27.17 13.33 5.12
C VAL A 222 -28.05 14.24 4.25
N LEU A 223 -27.78 14.32 2.94
CA LEU A 223 -28.42 15.28 2.05
C LEU A 223 -29.57 14.69 1.21
N ASN A 224 -29.39 13.49 0.66
CA ASN A 224 -30.24 12.92 -0.38
C ASN A 224 -30.63 11.46 -0.14
N GLY A 225 -30.06 10.80 0.88
CA GLY A 225 -30.31 9.38 1.16
C GLY A 225 -29.73 8.40 0.11
N ASP A 226 -28.82 8.86 -0.75
CA ASP A 226 -28.13 7.97 -1.69
C ASP A 226 -27.01 7.19 -0.99
N GLU A 227 -27.21 5.88 -0.90
CA GLU A 227 -26.27 4.97 -0.29
C GLU A 227 -25.40 4.22 -1.30
N ASN A 228 -25.55 4.41 -2.62
CA ASN A 228 -24.96 3.51 -3.64
C ASN A 228 -24.03 4.22 -4.61
N ILE A 229 -23.03 4.91 -4.08
CA ILE A 229 -21.95 5.51 -4.88
C ILE A 229 -20.77 4.54 -4.93
N PHE A 230 -20.38 4.14 -6.14
CA PHE A 230 -19.28 3.19 -6.37
C PHE A 230 -18.17 3.85 -7.17
N ALA A 231 -16.96 3.74 -6.68
CA ALA A 231 -15.75 4.12 -7.39
C ALA A 231 -15.14 2.93 -8.12
N ALA A 232 -14.48 3.20 -9.23
CA ALA A 232 -13.72 2.21 -9.98
C ALA A 232 -12.35 2.77 -10.37
N GLY A 233 -11.34 1.91 -10.39
CA GLY A 233 -9.99 2.32 -10.77
C GLY A 233 -9.22 1.19 -11.43
N VAL A 234 -8.30 1.54 -12.32
CA VAL A 234 -7.33 0.61 -12.90
C VAL A 234 -5.96 1.26 -12.92
N LYS A 235 -4.92 0.52 -12.55
CA LYS A 235 -3.52 0.98 -12.62
C LYS A 235 -2.63 -0.07 -13.26
N LEU A 236 -1.67 0.41 -14.04
CA LEU A 236 -0.60 -0.35 -14.64
C LEU A 236 0.74 0.18 -14.12
N LEU A 237 1.56 -0.70 -13.55
CA LEU A 237 2.92 -0.43 -13.10
C LEU A 237 3.90 -1.22 -13.98
N ALA A 238 4.97 -0.58 -14.43
CA ALA A 238 6.10 -1.21 -15.07
C ALA A 238 7.42 -0.74 -14.45
N ALA A 239 8.30 -1.66 -14.09
CA ALA A 239 9.63 -1.37 -13.56
C ALA A 239 10.65 -2.34 -14.16
N LYS A 240 11.89 -1.89 -14.36
CA LYS A 240 12.98 -2.74 -14.84
C LYS A 240 14.30 -2.31 -14.26
N ILE A 241 15.02 -3.24 -13.63
CA ILE A 241 16.35 -3.00 -13.07
C ILE A 241 17.41 -3.29 -14.15
N PHE A 242 18.32 -2.33 -14.33
CA PHE A 242 19.51 -2.44 -15.16
C PHE A 242 20.74 -2.41 -14.26
N ASP A 243 21.49 -3.50 -14.25
CA ASP A 243 22.78 -3.59 -13.55
C ASP A 243 23.86 -2.91 -14.40
N ILE A 244 24.57 -1.94 -13.82
CA ILE A 244 25.57 -1.12 -14.52
C ILE A 244 26.99 -1.42 -14.04
N ASP A 245 27.13 -2.20 -12.95
CA ASP A 245 28.41 -2.61 -12.35
C ASP A 245 29.41 -1.46 -12.13
N GLY A 246 28.90 -0.22 -12.00
CA GLY A 246 29.71 0.95 -11.80
C GLY A 246 30.36 0.98 -10.41
N ARG A 247 31.39 1.81 -10.25
CA ARG A 247 32.09 1.94 -8.96
C ARG A 247 31.20 2.56 -7.87
N ILE A 248 30.35 3.51 -8.25
CA ILE A 248 29.46 4.27 -7.34
C ILE A 248 28.01 3.91 -7.60
N ILE A 249 27.54 4.01 -8.85
CA ILE A 249 26.19 3.61 -9.24
C ILE A 249 26.25 2.14 -9.67
N LYS A 250 25.48 1.30 -8.97
CA LYS A 250 25.39 -0.15 -9.18
C LYS A 250 24.27 -0.53 -10.13
N GLY A 251 23.15 0.19 -10.08
CA GLY A 251 22.02 -0.07 -10.96
C GLY A 251 21.11 1.13 -11.16
N LEU A 252 20.29 1.05 -12.20
CA LEU A 252 19.22 1.99 -12.50
C LEU A 252 17.91 1.23 -12.66
N GLU A 253 16.83 1.79 -12.17
CA GLU A 253 15.49 1.24 -12.34
C GLU A 253 14.54 2.36 -12.77
N PRO A 254 14.33 2.54 -14.08
CA PRO A 254 13.19 3.31 -14.55
C PRO A 254 11.89 2.61 -14.15
N VAL A 255 10.95 3.42 -13.67
CA VAL A 255 9.63 2.98 -13.23
C VAL A 255 8.59 3.88 -13.90
N PHE A 256 7.47 3.29 -14.29
CA PHE A 256 6.34 4.01 -14.85
C PHE A 256 5.04 3.45 -14.29
N LEU A 257 4.14 4.34 -13.89
CA LEU A 257 2.77 3.99 -13.56
C LEU A 257 1.78 4.86 -14.32
N PHE A 258 0.73 4.20 -14.80
CA PHE A 258 -0.46 4.82 -15.37
C PHE A 258 -1.69 4.39 -14.57
N GLY A 259 -2.59 5.33 -14.29
CA GLY A 259 -3.83 5.05 -13.57
C GLY A 259 -5.03 5.79 -14.16
N PHE A 260 -6.19 5.15 -14.09
CA PHE A 260 -7.50 5.79 -14.31
C PHE A 260 -8.34 5.55 -13.06
N PHE A 261 -8.94 6.60 -12.53
CA PHE A 261 -9.83 6.53 -11.37
C PHE A 261 -11.11 7.32 -11.60
N SER A 262 -12.25 6.69 -11.36
CA SER A 262 -13.56 7.33 -11.36
C SER A 262 -14.17 7.22 -9.95
N PRO A 263 -14.42 8.34 -9.25
CA PRO A 263 -14.97 8.33 -7.89
C PRO A 263 -16.45 7.94 -7.84
N ASP A 264 -17.16 8.05 -8.96
CA ASP A 264 -18.52 7.57 -9.17
C ASP A 264 -18.64 7.01 -10.61
N ILE A 265 -18.84 5.71 -10.72
CA ILE A 265 -18.94 5.00 -12.01
C ILE A 265 -20.11 5.50 -12.86
N ASN A 266 -21.19 5.98 -12.24
CA ASN A 266 -22.34 6.54 -12.95
C ASN A 266 -22.03 7.91 -13.57
N GLU A 267 -20.99 8.57 -13.08
CA GLU A 267 -20.49 9.84 -13.59
C GLU A 267 -19.02 9.74 -14.01
N SER A 268 -18.67 8.67 -14.73
CA SER A 268 -17.31 8.41 -15.25
C SER A 268 -16.70 9.54 -16.10
N GLU A 269 -17.51 10.50 -16.56
CA GLU A 269 -17.02 11.72 -17.18
C GLU A 269 -16.20 12.62 -16.24
N PHE A 270 -16.36 12.44 -14.93
CA PHE A 270 -15.51 12.96 -13.86
C PHE A 270 -14.58 11.85 -13.39
N HIS A 271 -13.29 12.06 -13.63
CA HIS A 271 -12.26 11.06 -13.38
C HIS A 271 -10.91 11.74 -13.22
N THR A 272 -9.94 10.95 -12.77
CA THR A 272 -8.54 11.32 -12.63
C THR A 272 -7.69 10.36 -13.45
N LEU A 273 -6.85 10.92 -14.33
CA LEU A 273 -5.76 10.18 -14.96
C LEU A 273 -4.48 10.43 -14.17
N GLN A 274 -3.76 9.37 -13.83
CA GLN A 274 -2.46 9.43 -13.17
C GLN A 274 -1.36 9.01 -14.15
N PHE A 275 -0.31 9.83 -14.24
CA PHE A 275 0.93 9.50 -14.95
C PHE A 275 2.10 9.72 -14.00
N MET A 276 2.81 8.64 -13.68
CA MET A 276 3.87 8.67 -12.68
C MET A 276 5.15 8.03 -13.23
N PRO A 277 5.97 8.77 -14.00
CA PRO A 277 7.34 8.34 -14.29
C PRO A 277 8.23 8.49 -13.05
N GLY A 278 9.23 7.62 -12.95
CA GLY A 278 10.25 7.67 -11.92
C GLY A 278 11.54 6.94 -12.30
N LEU A 279 12.56 7.14 -11.47
CA LEU A 279 13.87 6.53 -11.61
C LEU A 279 14.46 6.28 -10.22
N ASN A 280 14.82 5.03 -9.94
CA ASN A 280 15.66 4.68 -8.79
C ASN A 280 17.11 4.49 -9.25
N ILE A 281 18.03 5.11 -8.53
CA ILE A 281 19.48 5.02 -8.73
C ILE A 281 20.06 4.30 -7.52
N TYR A 282 20.55 3.08 -7.72
CA TYR A 282 21.09 2.23 -6.67
C TYR A 282 22.59 2.46 -6.54
N PHE A 283 23.03 2.86 -5.34
CA PHE A 283 24.46 2.93 -4.97
C PHE A 283 24.92 1.68 -4.22
N HIS A 284 23.97 1.06 -3.51
CA HIS A 284 24.05 -0.23 -2.83
C HIS A 284 22.64 -0.84 -2.85
N ASP A 285 22.52 -2.13 -2.53
CA ASP A 285 21.22 -2.78 -2.38
C ASP A 285 20.33 -2.04 -1.35
N ASP A 286 20.95 -1.41 -0.36
CA ASP A 286 20.27 -0.69 0.73
C ASP A 286 20.33 0.83 0.62
N VAL A 287 20.97 1.37 -0.41
CA VAL A 287 21.16 2.82 -0.56
C VAL A 287 20.76 3.24 -1.96
N ARG A 288 19.66 4.00 -2.05
CA ARG A 288 19.11 4.47 -3.34
C ARG A 288 18.68 5.93 -3.31
N LEU A 289 18.92 6.62 -4.41
CA LEU A 289 18.30 7.91 -4.72
C LEU A 289 17.10 7.66 -5.62
N ARG A 290 15.96 8.23 -5.28
CA ARG A 290 14.68 8.03 -5.96
C ARG A 290 14.19 9.36 -6.51
N LEU A 291 13.71 9.35 -7.75
CA LEU A 291 13.11 10.51 -8.41
C LEU A 291 11.75 10.12 -8.94
N ASN A 292 10.71 10.87 -8.58
CA ASN A 292 9.35 10.63 -8.99
C ASN A 292 8.69 11.93 -9.45
N TYR A 293 7.78 11.83 -10.41
CA TYR A 293 6.85 12.91 -10.71
C TYR A 293 5.45 12.34 -10.91
N ASN A 294 4.55 12.60 -9.97
CA ASN A 294 3.16 12.18 -10.00
C ASN A 294 2.31 13.28 -10.64
N LYS A 295 1.95 13.11 -11.91
CA LYS A 295 1.06 14.01 -12.62
C LYS A 295 -0.37 13.51 -12.56
N LEU A 296 -1.24 14.31 -11.97
CA LEU A 296 -2.68 14.06 -11.92
C LEU A 296 -3.37 14.94 -12.95
N LEU A 297 -4.30 14.39 -13.72
CA LEU A 297 -5.17 15.14 -14.61
C LEU A 297 -6.61 14.85 -14.20
N THR A 298 -7.16 15.77 -13.41
CA THR A 298 -8.46 15.60 -12.77
C THR A 298 -9.52 16.42 -13.49
N LYS A 299 -10.66 15.79 -13.76
CA LYS A 299 -11.88 16.45 -14.24
C LYS A 299 -12.98 16.23 -13.21
N ASN A 300 -13.62 17.30 -12.73
CA ASN A 300 -14.63 17.23 -11.68
C ASN A 300 -15.90 18.03 -12.04
N ARG A 301 -16.95 17.90 -11.22
CA ARG A 301 -18.26 18.56 -11.44
C ARG A 301 -18.17 20.08 -11.58
N PHE A 302 -17.20 20.70 -10.91
CA PHE A 302 -17.03 22.16 -10.87
C PHE A 302 -16.10 22.69 -11.97
N ASN A 303 -15.21 21.85 -12.50
CA ASN A 303 -14.26 22.20 -13.55
C ASN A 303 -14.18 21.09 -14.60
N LYS A 304 -14.82 21.35 -15.75
CA LYS A 304 -14.85 20.43 -16.89
C LYS A 304 -13.52 20.35 -17.66
N LYS A 305 -12.58 21.26 -17.42
CA LYS A 305 -11.22 21.21 -17.99
C LYS A 305 -10.32 20.41 -17.05
N TYR A 306 -9.35 19.70 -17.61
CA TYR A 306 -8.33 19.02 -16.80
C TYR A 306 -7.55 20.03 -15.96
N SER A 307 -7.41 19.70 -14.68
CA SER A 307 -6.54 20.39 -13.74
C SER A 307 -5.39 19.46 -13.33
N SER A 308 -4.19 20.02 -13.20
CA SER A 308 -3.03 19.32 -12.65
C SER A 308 -2.74 19.63 -11.19
N ILE A 309 -3.66 20.33 -10.51
CA ILE A 309 -3.57 20.61 -9.08
C ILE A 309 -3.36 19.28 -8.32
N ASN A 310 -2.47 19.31 -7.33
CA ASN A 310 -1.99 18.16 -6.55
C ASN A 310 -0.98 17.26 -7.28
N SER A 311 -0.50 17.64 -8.47
CA SER A 311 0.68 16.98 -9.04
C SER A 311 1.92 17.28 -8.18
N LEU A 312 2.80 16.29 -8.05
CA LEU A 312 3.90 16.32 -7.09
C LEU A 312 5.18 15.71 -7.67
N GLY A 313 6.28 16.46 -7.63
CA GLY A 313 7.63 15.96 -7.90
C GLY A 313 8.38 15.67 -6.61
N ILE A 314 9.09 14.55 -6.52
CA ILE A 314 9.85 14.17 -5.32
C ILE A 314 11.23 13.66 -5.70
N VAL A 315 12.23 14.10 -4.95
CA VAL A 315 13.57 13.51 -4.93
C VAL A 315 13.86 13.06 -3.51
N GLU A 316 14.28 11.82 -3.30
CA GLU A 316 14.52 11.26 -1.98
C GLU A 316 15.74 10.33 -1.95
N LEU A 317 16.65 10.55 -1.00
CA LEU A 317 17.70 9.60 -0.64
C LEU A 317 17.19 8.69 0.47
N GLN A 318 17.24 7.38 0.26
CA GLN A 318 16.83 6.36 1.21
C GLN A 318 18.01 5.44 1.57
N VAL A 319 18.14 5.13 2.86
CA VAL A 319 19.09 4.16 3.41
C VAL A 319 18.32 3.14 4.25
N ARG A 320 18.46 1.85 3.93
CA ARG A 320 17.90 0.71 4.68
C ARG A 320 18.98 0.06 5.56
N PHE A 321 18.56 -0.64 6.61
CA PHE A 321 19.45 -1.41 7.49
C PHE A 321 18.74 -2.60 8.15
#